data_AF-A0A6G6YG09-F1
#
_entry.id   AF-A0A6G6YG09-F1
#
_cell.length_a   1.000
_cell.length_b   1.000
_cell.length_c   1.000
_cell.angle_alpha   90.00
_cell.angle_beta   90.00
_cell.angle_gamma   90.00
#
_symmetry.space_group_name_H-M   'P 1'
#
loop_
_entity.id
_entity.type
_entity.pdbx_description
1 polymer ?
#
loop_
_entity_poly.entity_id
_entity_poly.type
_entity_poly.pdbx_seq_one_letter_code
_entity_poly.pdbx_strand_id
1 'polypeptide(L)'
;MKNLIKITFAIFAFTLLFTACSSSDDDSPQPNQIAKEITVEELQNYMIVGEFLAKPEYQNQLGTKPYLIATYLAEYNNDGKLYAFSEGWFASVLYNLEQDEAITYDATTGITKLKTKWGYYELTRDANEQIVVKGNFHFEDDPNNPNTYWFTSSYTQLIKVDGQVYDNSTYKAVENLTGFYRFSTDFWRYKQDAVPTDADLTWSYYLNHRNVWTGQDGGTEQLYNAFIAIPKGNGWKGQHKDKDILLVNTGKTMTTGDVIVCEKM
;
A
#
# COMPACT_ATOMS: atom_id res chain seq x y z
N MET A 1 -35.00 -17.74 53.31
CA MET A 1 -33.72 -17.24 52.73
C MET A 1 -33.47 -17.66 51.26
N LYS A 2 -34.38 -18.36 50.56
CA LYS A 2 -34.19 -18.68 49.12
C LYS A 2 -34.81 -17.65 48.15
N ASN A 3 -35.76 -16.83 48.60
CA ASN A 3 -36.40 -15.80 47.77
C ASN A 3 -35.65 -14.45 47.78
N LEU A 4 -34.91 -14.12 48.83
CA LEU A 4 -34.16 -12.87 48.91
C LEU A 4 -32.98 -12.86 47.91
N ILE A 5 -32.29 -14.00 47.75
CA ILE A 5 -31.16 -14.16 46.82
C ILE A 5 -31.61 -14.06 45.35
N LYS A 6 -32.82 -14.53 45.01
CA LYS A 6 -33.36 -14.42 43.66
C LYS A 6 -33.72 -12.99 43.26
N ILE A 7 -34.19 -12.19 44.22
CA ILE A 7 -34.53 -10.77 43.99
C ILE A 7 -33.24 -9.94 43.84
N THR A 8 -32.19 -10.21 44.62
CA THR A 8 -30.90 -9.52 44.49
C THR A 8 -30.20 -9.84 43.16
N PHE A 9 -30.28 -11.09 42.68
CA PHE A 9 -29.76 -11.45 41.35
C PHE A 9 -30.56 -10.83 40.20
N ALA A 10 -31.88 -10.71 40.33
CA ALA A 10 -32.72 -10.07 39.32
C ALA A 10 -32.45 -8.55 39.22
N ILE A 11 -32.18 -7.89 40.35
CA ILE A 11 -31.88 -6.45 40.39
C ILE A 11 -30.49 -6.17 39.79
N PHE A 12 -29.47 -6.99 40.06
CA PHE A 12 -28.13 -6.86 39.46
C PHE A 12 -28.11 -7.19 37.95
N ALA A 13 -28.91 -8.17 37.51
CA ALA A 13 -29.08 -8.44 36.09
C ALA A 13 -29.81 -7.28 35.38
N PHE A 14 -30.77 -6.63 36.05
CA PHE A 14 -31.46 -5.46 35.52
C PHE A 14 -30.53 -4.24 35.39
N THR A 15 -29.66 -3.93 36.36
CA THR A 15 -28.68 -2.83 36.21
C THR A 15 -27.62 -3.10 35.12
N LEU A 16 -27.22 -4.36 34.92
CA LEU A 16 -26.34 -4.75 33.79
C LEU A 16 -27.07 -4.71 32.44
N LEU A 17 -28.36 -5.06 32.38
CA LEU A 17 -29.17 -4.93 31.17
C LEU A 17 -29.51 -3.48 30.83
N PHE A 18 -29.66 -2.58 31.81
CA PHE A 18 -29.84 -1.15 31.56
C PHE A 18 -28.54 -0.39 31.21
N THR A 19 -27.37 -1.03 31.38
CA THR A 19 -26.09 -0.53 30.81
C THR A 19 -25.76 -1.19 29.47
N ALA A 20 -26.29 -2.38 29.18
CA ALA A 20 -26.13 -3.07 27.90
C ALA A 20 -27.26 -2.82 26.88
N CYS A 21 -28.37 -2.22 27.32
CA CYS A 21 -29.51 -1.81 26.49
C CYS A 21 -29.77 -0.30 26.56
N SER A 22 -28.75 0.53 26.73
CA SER A 22 -28.80 1.87 26.12
C SER A 22 -28.54 1.70 24.62
N SER A 23 -29.44 0.98 23.94
CA SER A 23 -29.83 1.36 22.60
C SER A 23 -30.32 2.80 22.72
N SER A 24 -29.42 3.73 22.44
CA SER A 24 -29.83 5.09 22.16
C SER A 24 -30.73 5.02 20.92
N ASP A 25 -32.04 4.91 21.16
CA ASP A 25 -33.09 5.46 20.29
C ASP A 25 -33.01 6.99 20.36
N ASP A 26 -31.81 7.51 20.13
CA ASP A 26 -31.57 8.90 19.86
C ASP A 26 -31.33 8.93 18.35
N ASP A 27 -32.43 9.03 17.60
CA ASP A 27 -32.46 9.35 16.16
C ASP A 27 -31.95 10.78 15.88
N SER A 28 -31.24 11.39 16.84
CA SER A 28 -30.31 12.45 16.50
C SER A 28 -29.14 11.83 15.75
N PRO A 29 -28.75 12.33 14.56
CA PRO A 29 -27.50 11.91 13.97
C PRO A 29 -26.41 12.17 15.01
N GLN A 30 -25.83 11.08 15.54
CA GLN A 30 -24.58 11.14 16.28
C GLN A 30 -23.69 12.10 15.49
N PRO A 31 -23.15 13.18 16.09
CA PRO A 31 -22.32 14.09 15.34
C PRO A 31 -21.26 13.23 14.67
N ASN A 32 -21.20 13.27 13.33
CA ASN A 32 -20.22 12.51 12.55
C ASN A 32 -18.90 12.63 13.30
N GLN A 33 -18.46 11.54 13.92
CA GLN A 33 -17.27 11.60 14.75
C GLN A 33 -16.14 11.93 13.80
N ILE A 34 -15.68 13.19 13.85
CA ILE A 34 -14.67 13.67 12.92
C ILE A 34 -13.42 12.86 13.21
N ALA A 35 -12.92 12.17 12.19
CA ALA A 35 -11.76 11.31 12.32
C ALA A 35 -10.56 12.11 12.84
N LYS A 36 -9.88 11.58 13.86
CA LYS A 36 -8.67 12.19 14.41
C LYS A 36 -7.59 12.29 13.35
N GLU A 37 -6.83 13.38 13.41
CA GLU A 37 -5.59 13.59 12.65
C GLU A 37 -4.70 12.34 12.65
N ILE A 38 -4.09 12.09 11.49
CA ILE A 38 -3.13 11.02 11.25
C ILE A 38 -1.74 11.64 11.23
N THR A 39 -0.84 11.17 12.10
CA THR A 39 0.51 11.75 12.20
C THR A 39 1.48 11.13 11.20
N VAL A 40 2.61 11.83 10.97
CA VAL A 40 3.72 11.32 10.15
C VAL A 40 4.26 9.99 10.70
N GLU A 41 4.43 9.92 12.02
CA GLU A 41 4.92 8.73 12.73
C GLU A 41 3.99 7.52 12.51
N GLU A 42 2.67 7.74 12.52
CA GLU A 42 1.72 6.68 12.19
C GLU A 42 1.90 6.21 10.75
N LEU A 43 2.04 7.14 9.80
CA LEU A 43 2.16 6.85 8.37
C LEU A 43 3.46 6.13 7.97
N GLN A 44 4.53 6.22 8.76
CA GLN A 44 5.75 5.44 8.52
C GLN A 44 5.52 3.91 8.64
N ASN A 45 4.43 3.48 9.28
CA ASN A 45 4.03 2.08 9.37
C ASN A 45 3.11 1.65 8.22
N TYR A 46 2.99 2.46 7.17
CA TYR A 46 2.17 2.16 6.01
C TYR A 46 2.92 2.42 4.71
N MET A 47 2.52 1.68 3.68
CA MET A 47 2.76 2.04 2.28
C MET A 47 1.42 2.17 1.56
N ILE A 48 1.34 3.05 0.58
CA ILE A 48 0.21 3.17 -0.32
C ILE A 48 0.62 2.59 -1.66
N VAL A 49 -0.11 1.59 -2.16
CA VAL A 49 0.16 0.99 -3.47
C VAL A 49 -0.96 1.40 -4.42
N GLY A 50 -0.57 2.05 -5.53
CA GLY A 50 -1.47 2.49 -6.58
C GLY A 50 -1.25 1.74 -7.89
N GLU A 51 -2.34 1.35 -8.55
CA GLU A 51 -2.38 0.96 -9.96
C GLU A 51 -2.79 2.17 -10.81
N PHE A 52 -1.93 2.53 -11.75
CA PHE A 52 -2.12 3.67 -12.65
C PHE A 52 -2.26 3.19 -14.09
N LEU A 53 -3.20 3.77 -14.82
CA LEU A 53 -3.38 3.51 -16.26
C LEU A 53 -3.00 4.74 -17.05
N ALA A 54 -2.36 4.55 -18.20
CA ALA A 54 -2.15 5.63 -19.14
C ALA A 54 -3.51 6.18 -19.63
N LYS A 55 -3.65 7.52 -19.66
CA LYS A 55 -4.83 8.17 -20.25
C LYS A 55 -4.96 7.77 -21.72
N PRO A 56 -6.19 7.67 -22.27
CA PRO A 56 -6.42 7.13 -23.62
C PRO A 56 -5.51 7.73 -24.71
N GLU A 57 -5.24 9.03 -24.65
CA GLU A 57 -4.40 9.76 -25.59
C GLU A 57 -2.91 9.37 -25.55
N TYR A 58 -2.43 8.77 -24.46
CA TYR A 58 -1.04 8.33 -24.29
C TYR A 58 -0.85 6.81 -24.40
N GLN A 59 -1.93 6.03 -24.51
CA GLN A 59 -1.87 4.56 -24.55
C GLN A 59 -1.10 4.01 -25.76
N ASN A 60 -1.04 4.73 -26.88
CA ASN A 60 -0.23 4.30 -28.03
C ASN A 60 1.29 4.30 -27.73
N GLN A 61 1.74 5.15 -26.80
CA GLN A 61 3.15 5.25 -26.41
C GLN A 61 3.46 4.41 -25.17
N LEU A 62 2.55 4.42 -24.19
CA LEU A 62 2.76 3.84 -22.87
C LEU A 62 2.18 2.42 -22.76
N GLY A 63 1.27 2.05 -23.65
CA GLY A 63 0.50 0.82 -23.57
C GLY A 63 -0.73 0.98 -22.69
N THR A 64 -1.46 -0.12 -22.53
CA THR A 64 -2.76 -0.17 -21.84
C THR A 64 -2.71 -0.88 -20.49
N LYS A 65 -1.53 -1.37 -20.11
CA LYS A 65 -1.32 -2.15 -18.90
C LYS A 65 -1.08 -1.23 -17.69
N PRO A 66 -1.45 -1.67 -16.47
CA PRO A 66 -1.28 -0.86 -15.28
C PRO A 66 0.18 -0.74 -14.85
N TYR A 67 0.53 0.44 -14.35
CA TYR A 67 1.78 0.74 -13.67
C TYR A 67 1.57 0.69 -12.17
N LEU A 68 2.42 -0.06 -11.48
CA LEU A 68 2.46 -0.05 -10.02
C LEU A 68 3.40 1.03 -9.51
N ILE A 69 2.90 1.83 -8.57
CA ILE A 69 3.70 2.77 -7.77
C ILE A 69 3.41 2.50 -6.30
N ALA A 70 4.46 2.37 -5.49
CA ALA A 70 4.39 2.30 -4.05
C ALA A 70 4.87 3.61 -3.43
N THR A 71 4.04 4.23 -2.61
CA THR A 71 4.39 5.42 -1.82
C THR A 71 4.60 5.04 -0.36
N TYR A 72 5.68 5.51 0.27
CA TYR A 72 5.95 5.30 1.70
C TYR A 72 6.75 6.47 2.28
N LEU A 73 6.75 6.61 3.60
CA LEU A 73 7.49 7.65 4.30
C LEU A 73 8.80 7.10 4.86
N ALA A 74 9.92 7.69 4.48
CA ALA A 74 11.24 7.29 4.97
C ALA A 74 12.22 8.47 4.99
N GLU A 75 13.32 8.30 5.74
CA GLU A 75 14.45 9.22 5.70
C GLU A 75 15.34 8.91 4.48
N TYR A 76 15.92 9.95 3.87
CA TYR A 76 16.84 9.80 2.74
C TYR A 76 18.27 10.13 3.13
N ASN A 77 19.22 9.26 2.77
CA ASN A 77 20.66 9.52 2.93
C ASN A 77 21.12 9.94 4.34
N ASN A 78 20.38 9.56 5.38
CA ASN A 78 20.63 9.96 6.77
C ASN A 78 20.71 11.49 6.95
N ASP A 79 19.95 12.26 6.18
CA ASP A 79 19.95 13.73 6.25
C ASP A 79 19.06 14.30 7.37
N GLY A 80 18.42 13.41 8.16
CA GLY A 80 17.50 13.73 9.24
C GLY A 80 16.11 14.19 8.79
N LYS A 81 15.79 14.16 7.49
CA LYS A 81 14.51 14.64 6.94
C LYS A 81 13.66 13.49 6.44
N LEU A 82 12.35 13.65 6.60
CA LEU A 82 11.38 12.69 6.08
C LEU A 82 10.89 13.09 4.69
N TYR A 83 10.73 12.07 3.85
CA TYR A 83 10.25 12.22 2.50
C TYR A 83 9.11 11.24 2.23
N ALA A 84 8.14 11.67 1.43
CA ALA A 84 7.25 10.76 0.73
C ALA A 84 7.95 10.25 -0.52
N PHE A 85 8.45 9.02 -0.46
CA PHE A 85 8.99 8.31 -1.61
C PHE A 85 7.84 7.76 -2.45
N SER A 86 7.98 7.78 -3.76
CA SER A 86 7.09 7.10 -4.70
C SER A 86 7.94 6.31 -5.68
N GLU A 87 7.89 5.00 -5.54
CA GLU A 87 8.72 4.01 -6.21
C GLU A 87 7.92 3.24 -7.24
N GLY A 88 8.41 3.21 -8.48
CA GLY A 88 7.97 2.33 -9.55
C GLY A 88 9.15 1.86 -10.37
N TRP A 89 8.94 0.97 -11.33
CA TRP A 89 10.04 0.39 -12.11
C TRP A 89 10.79 1.41 -12.98
N PHE A 90 10.13 2.50 -13.39
CA PHE A 90 10.68 3.54 -14.27
C PHE A 90 10.98 4.87 -13.57
N ALA A 91 10.57 5.03 -12.30
CA ALA A 91 10.76 6.28 -11.57
C ALA A 91 10.82 6.03 -10.05
N SER A 92 11.83 6.62 -9.42
CA SER A 92 11.86 6.90 -7.99
C SER A 92 11.86 8.41 -7.82
N VAL A 93 10.89 8.92 -7.07
CA VAL A 93 10.83 10.34 -6.72
C VAL A 93 10.52 10.52 -5.25
N LEU A 94 11.01 11.61 -4.70
CA LEU A 94 10.83 11.98 -3.31
C LEU A 94 10.23 13.37 -3.21
N TYR A 95 9.37 13.56 -2.22
CA TYR A 95 8.82 14.86 -1.84
C TYR A 95 9.18 15.14 -0.39
N ASN A 96 9.84 16.28 -0.15
CA ASN A 96 10.31 16.66 1.17
C ASN A 96 9.12 17.05 2.06
N LEU A 97 8.93 16.34 3.18
CA LEU A 97 7.84 16.60 4.11
C LEU A 97 8.05 17.82 4.99
N GLU A 98 9.25 18.39 5.01
CA GLU A 98 9.54 19.66 5.69
C GLU A 98 9.03 20.89 4.92
N GLN A 99 8.49 20.69 3.70
CA GLN A 99 7.87 21.78 2.95
C GLN A 99 6.50 22.14 3.56
N ASP A 100 6.15 23.42 3.50
CA ASP A 100 4.83 23.88 3.96
C ASP A 100 3.70 23.11 3.26
N GLU A 101 2.70 22.73 4.05
CA GLU A 101 1.52 21.96 3.61
C GLU A 101 1.82 20.57 3.03
N ALA A 102 3.00 19.98 3.27
CA ALA A 102 3.28 18.62 2.85
C ALA A 102 2.30 17.61 3.45
N ILE A 103 1.89 17.83 4.70
CA ILE A 103 0.83 17.10 5.36
C ILE A 103 -0.11 18.12 6.02
N THR A 104 -1.40 18.03 5.73
CA THR A 104 -2.41 18.91 6.32
C THR A 104 -3.59 18.11 6.85
N TYR A 105 -4.26 18.64 7.86
CA TYR A 105 -5.45 18.04 8.45
C TYR A 105 -6.60 19.05 8.45
N ASP A 106 -7.74 18.63 7.91
CA ASP A 106 -8.99 19.41 7.95
C ASP A 106 -9.88 18.88 9.07
N ALA A 107 -9.95 19.64 10.17
CA ALA A 107 -10.77 19.34 11.34
C ALA A 107 -12.29 19.41 11.10
N THR A 108 -12.74 19.88 9.94
CA THR A 108 -14.16 19.88 9.55
C THR A 108 -14.56 18.56 8.91
N THR A 109 -13.64 17.96 8.14
CA THR A 109 -13.91 16.75 7.35
C THR A 109 -13.23 15.50 7.89
N GLY A 110 -12.27 15.64 8.81
CA GLY A 110 -11.47 14.53 9.35
C GLY A 110 -10.51 13.94 8.33
N ILE A 111 -10.10 14.73 7.33
CA ILE A 111 -9.20 14.30 6.26
C ILE A 111 -7.79 14.79 6.56
N THR A 112 -6.84 13.85 6.54
CA THR A 112 -5.41 14.16 6.44
C THR A 112 -4.98 14.03 4.98
N LYS A 113 -4.42 15.09 4.42
CA LYS A 113 -3.86 15.11 3.06
C LYS A 113 -2.35 14.90 3.14
N LEU A 114 -1.84 13.90 2.41
CA LEU A 114 -0.40 13.66 2.24
C LEU A 114 0.01 14.07 0.81
N LYS A 115 0.82 15.12 0.67
CA LYS A 115 1.42 15.51 -0.61
C LYS A 115 2.59 14.60 -0.96
N THR A 116 2.76 14.37 -2.25
CA THR A 116 3.81 13.57 -2.89
C THR A 116 4.29 14.33 -4.13
N LYS A 117 5.38 13.87 -4.75
CA LYS A 117 5.88 14.51 -5.96
C LYS A 117 4.89 14.40 -7.12
N TRP A 118 4.02 13.39 -7.10
CA TRP A 118 3.06 13.14 -8.16
C TRP A 118 1.71 13.82 -7.93
N GLY A 119 1.42 14.33 -6.73
CA GLY A 119 0.04 14.63 -6.34
C GLY A 119 -0.18 14.46 -4.84
N TYR A 120 -1.36 14.04 -4.42
CA TYR A 120 -1.66 13.79 -3.02
C TYR A 120 -2.63 12.63 -2.78
N TYR A 121 -2.58 12.09 -1.56
CA TYR A 121 -3.56 11.13 -1.05
C TYR A 121 -4.42 11.79 0.02
N GLU A 122 -5.73 11.49 0.01
CA GLU A 122 -6.64 11.82 1.11
C GLU A 122 -6.83 10.59 2.00
N LEU A 123 -6.44 10.75 3.26
CA LEU A 123 -6.49 9.71 4.29
C LEU A 123 -7.50 10.11 5.37
N THR A 124 -8.17 9.11 5.93
CA THR A 124 -9.06 9.30 7.06
C THR A 124 -9.07 8.04 7.93
N ARG A 125 -9.88 8.03 8.99
CA ARG A 125 -10.08 6.84 9.82
C ARG A 125 -11.46 6.26 9.59
N ASP A 126 -11.53 4.94 9.52
CA ASP A 126 -12.80 4.23 9.51
C ASP A 126 -13.41 4.13 10.93
N ALA A 127 -14.56 3.48 11.05
CA ALA A 127 -15.25 3.30 12.33
C ALA A 127 -14.47 2.46 13.37
N ASN A 128 -13.41 1.76 12.95
CA ASN A 128 -12.52 0.99 13.81
C ASN A 128 -11.20 1.73 14.11
N GLU A 129 -11.16 3.04 13.83
CA GLU A 129 -9.99 3.91 13.94
C GLU A 129 -8.81 3.52 13.03
N GLN A 130 -9.03 2.62 12.06
CA GLN A 130 -8.02 2.22 11.10
C GLN A 130 -7.85 3.31 10.05
N ILE A 131 -6.59 3.60 9.71
CA ILE A 131 -6.29 4.54 8.64
C ILE A 131 -6.72 3.91 7.32
N VAL A 132 -7.45 4.66 6.50
CA VAL A 132 -7.93 4.25 5.19
C VAL A 132 -7.69 5.37 4.18
N VAL A 133 -7.51 5.00 2.91
CA VAL A 133 -7.54 5.96 1.81
C VAL A 133 -9.00 6.23 1.47
N LYS A 134 -9.42 7.50 1.57
CA LYS A 134 -10.83 7.89 1.44
C LYS A 134 -11.36 7.74 0.01
N GLY A 135 -10.51 7.87 -1.00
CA GLY A 135 -10.98 7.58 -2.34
C GLY A 135 -10.03 7.83 -3.50
N ASN A 136 -9.01 8.69 -3.40
CA ASN A 136 -8.24 9.04 -4.61
C ASN A 136 -6.81 9.50 -4.34
N PHE A 137 -5.97 9.15 -5.31
CA PHE A 137 -4.73 9.86 -5.60
C PHE A 137 -5.05 11.00 -6.59
N HIS A 138 -4.72 12.23 -6.22
CA HIS A 138 -4.97 13.40 -7.05
C HIS A 138 -3.67 13.95 -7.58
N PHE A 139 -3.51 13.95 -8.89
CA PHE A 139 -2.41 14.64 -9.55
C PHE A 139 -2.59 16.16 -9.36
N GLU A 140 -1.51 16.85 -8.99
CA GLU A 140 -1.51 18.31 -9.16
C GLU A 140 -1.34 18.62 -10.65
N ASP A 141 -2.08 19.61 -11.17
CA ASP A 141 -1.91 20.12 -12.53
C ASP A 141 -0.60 20.92 -12.63
N ASP A 142 0.55 20.25 -12.48
CA ASP A 142 1.87 20.84 -12.67
C ASP A 142 2.29 20.60 -14.13
N PRO A 143 2.34 21.62 -15.01
CA PRO A 143 2.77 21.51 -16.43
C PRO A 143 4.14 20.87 -16.63
N ASN A 144 4.96 20.83 -15.58
CA ASN A 144 6.30 20.28 -15.60
C ASN A 144 6.38 18.86 -15.03
N ASN A 145 5.27 18.29 -14.55
CA ASN A 145 5.22 16.94 -14.03
C ASN A 145 4.65 15.97 -15.07
N PRO A 146 5.48 15.32 -15.91
CA PRO A 146 5.03 14.47 -17.01
C PRO A 146 4.05 13.36 -16.58
N ASN A 147 4.17 12.84 -15.35
CA ASN A 147 3.34 11.73 -14.91
C ASN A 147 1.92 12.15 -14.51
N THR A 148 1.72 13.41 -14.12
CA THR A 148 0.36 13.98 -13.91
C THR A 148 -0.43 14.07 -15.22
N TYR A 149 0.28 14.28 -16.33
CA TYR A 149 -0.31 14.27 -17.67
C TYR A 149 -0.66 12.87 -18.14
N TRP A 150 0.23 11.91 -17.91
CA TRP A 150 0.16 10.63 -18.59
C TRP A 150 -0.82 9.64 -17.96
N PHE A 151 -1.08 9.72 -16.66
CA PHE A 151 -1.74 8.64 -15.94
C PHE A 151 -3.05 9.05 -15.25
N THR A 152 -3.90 8.06 -14.99
CA THR A 152 -5.06 8.13 -14.11
C THR A 152 -4.96 7.02 -13.08
N SER A 153 -5.26 7.32 -11.82
CA SER A 153 -5.32 6.29 -10.78
C SER A 153 -6.54 5.40 -11.00
N SER A 154 -6.34 4.08 -10.92
CA SER A 154 -7.39 3.08 -11.15
C SER A 154 -7.74 2.28 -9.89
N TYR A 155 -6.74 1.99 -9.06
CA TYR A 155 -6.89 1.33 -7.78
C TYR A 155 -5.83 1.85 -6.82
N THR A 156 -6.20 2.13 -5.57
CA THR A 156 -5.27 2.59 -4.53
C THR A 156 -5.60 1.86 -3.24
N GLN A 157 -4.58 1.33 -2.58
CA GLN A 157 -4.74 0.63 -1.30
C GLN A 157 -3.67 1.08 -0.32
N LEU A 158 -4.10 1.38 0.91
CA LEU A 158 -3.21 1.53 2.05
C LEU A 158 -2.88 0.16 2.63
N ILE A 159 -1.60 -0.10 2.87
CA ILE A 159 -1.08 -1.38 3.31
C ILE A 159 -0.26 -1.12 4.57
N LYS A 160 -0.64 -1.77 5.66
CA LYS A 160 0.12 -1.71 6.90
C LYS A 160 1.37 -2.56 6.74
N VAL A 161 2.52 -1.94 7.00
CA VAL A 161 3.82 -2.61 7.03
C VAL A 161 4.28 -2.69 8.48
N ASP A 162 4.67 -3.88 8.93
CA ASP A 162 5.11 -4.15 10.30
C ASP A 162 6.65 -4.17 10.42
N GLY A 163 7.32 -3.61 9.41
CA GLY A 163 8.77 -3.56 9.36
C GLY A 163 9.44 -4.88 9.00
N GLN A 164 8.70 -5.91 8.60
CA GLN A 164 9.28 -7.14 8.05
C GLN A 164 10.00 -6.86 6.73
N VAL A 165 11.24 -7.32 6.63
CA VAL A 165 12.01 -7.33 5.38
C VAL A 165 11.75 -8.68 4.71
N TYR A 166 11.37 -8.64 3.43
CA TYR A 166 11.04 -9.85 2.66
C TYR A 166 12.25 -10.36 1.86
N ASP A 167 13.45 -10.23 2.42
CA ASP A 167 14.66 -10.82 1.84
C ASP A 167 14.68 -12.34 2.06
N ASN A 168 15.53 -13.06 1.30
CA ASN A 168 15.70 -14.51 1.42
C ASN A 168 14.38 -15.31 1.30
N SER A 169 13.52 -14.92 0.36
CA SER A 169 12.17 -15.44 0.21
C SER A 169 11.95 -16.05 -1.18
N THR A 170 10.98 -16.96 -1.26
CA THR A 170 10.52 -17.57 -2.53
C THR A 170 9.03 -17.32 -2.69
N TYR A 171 8.63 -16.94 -3.90
CA TYR A 171 7.25 -16.73 -4.28
C TYR A 171 6.92 -17.50 -5.55
N LYS A 172 5.67 -17.93 -5.66
CA LYS A 172 5.10 -18.61 -6.82
C LYS A 172 3.99 -17.77 -7.43
N ALA A 173 4.04 -17.52 -8.73
CA ALA A 173 2.97 -16.83 -9.44
C ALA A 173 1.64 -17.58 -9.33
N VAL A 174 0.55 -16.83 -9.13
CA VAL A 174 -0.83 -17.33 -9.08
C VAL A 174 -1.66 -16.63 -10.15
N GLU A 175 -2.67 -17.31 -10.68
CA GLU A 175 -3.59 -16.84 -11.73
C GLU A 175 -3.10 -17.01 -13.18
N ASN A 176 -2.10 -16.26 -13.66
CA ASN A 176 -1.88 -16.12 -15.11
C ASN A 176 -0.50 -16.56 -15.62
N LEU A 177 0.39 -16.96 -14.72
CA LEU A 177 1.75 -17.36 -15.05
C LEU A 177 2.15 -18.57 -14.22
N THR A 178 2.97 -19.42 -14.81
CA THR A 178 3.77 -20.39 -14.09
C THR A 178 5.14 -19.77 -13.84
N GLY A 179 5.60 -19.83 -12.59
CA GLY A 179 6.96 -19.44 -12.30
C GLY A 179 7.19 -19.07 -10.85
N PHE A 180 8.48 -18.98 -10.55
CA PHE A 180 9.01 -18.81 -9.22
C PHE A 180 9.97 -17.64 -9.22
N TYR A 181 9.76 -16.74 -8.27
CA TYR A 181 10.68 -15.66 -7.95
C TYR A 181 11.38 -16.04 -6.65
N ARG A 182 12.71 -15.99 -6.64
CA ARG A 182 13.50 -16.18 -5.42
C ARG A 182 14.43 -15.01 -5.23
N PHE A 183 14.57 -14.59 -3.99
CA PHE A 183 15.40 -13.50 -3.54
C PHE A 183 16.40 -14.02 -2.51
N SER A 184 17.60 -13.46 -2.52
CA SER A 184 18.54 -13.44 -1.40
C SER A 184 18.89 -12.00 -1.08
N THR A 185 19.78 -11.77 -0.12
CA THR A 185 20.43 -10.47 0.03
C THR A 185 21.02 -10.03 -1.32
N ASP A 186 20.59 -8.88 -1.82
CA ASP A 186 21.00 -8.18 -3.05
C ASP A 186 20.77 -8.88 -4.40
N PHE A 187 20.35 -10.15 -4.41
CA PHE A 187 20.18 -10.93 -5.63
C PHE A 187 18.81 -11.59 -5.76
N TRP A 188 18.39 -11.81 -7.00
CA TRP A 188 17.14 -12.47 -7.32
C TRP A 188 17.24 -13.30 -8.59
N ARG A 189 16.22 -14.13 -8.82
CA ARG A 189 16.02 -14.84 -10.08
C ARG A 189 14.54 -15.18 -10.29
N TYR A 190 14.11 -15.12 -11.55
CA TYR A 190 12.88 -15.78 -12.01
C TYR A 190 13.20 -17.06 -12.79
N LYS A 191 12.42 -18.11 -12.55
CA LYS A 191 12.38 -19.34 -13.38
C LYS A 191 10.94 -19.79 -13.57
N GLN A 192 10.60 -20.16 -14.79
CA GLN A 192 9.24 -20.59 -15.14
C GLN A 192 8.88 -21.97 -14.56
N ASP A 193 9.82 -22.92 -14.59
CA ASP A 193 9.49 -24.34 -14.37
C ASP A 193 10.02 -24.93 -13.05
N ALA A 194 10.84 -24.19 -12.30
CA ALA A 194 11.43 -24.67 -11.05
C ALA A 194 11.77 -23.51 -10.11
N VAL A 195 11.78 -23.79 -8.81
CA VAL A 195 12.29 -22.85 -7.81
C VAL A 195 13.78 -22.58 -8.07
N PRO A 196 14.22 -21.32 -8.23
CA PRO A 196 15.64 -21.01 -8.36
C PRO A 196 16.45 -21.51 -7.14
N THR A 197 17.65 -22.03 -7.39
CA THR A 197 18.62 -22.41 -6.35
C THR A 197 19.50 -21.22 -5.99
N ASP A 198 20.27 -21.31 -4.90
CA ASP A 198 21.20 -20.23 -4.51
C ASP A 198 22.22 -19.93 -5.61
N ALA A 199 22.68 -20.95 -6.33
CA ALA A 199 23.61 -20.79 -7.45
C ALA A 199 22.99 -20.05 -8.66
N ASP A 200 21.66 -19.97 -8.75
CA ASP A 200 20.97 -19.26 -9.83
C ASP A 200 20.80 -17.76 -9.56
N LEU A 201 20.92 -17.33 -8.29
CA LEU A 201 20.66 -15.96 -7.84
C LEU A 201 21.81 -15.04 -8.26
N THR A 202 21.68 -14.49 -9.46
CA THR A 202 22.73 -13.72 -10.14
C THR A 202 22.25 -12.36 -10.63
N TRP A 203 20.95 -12.06 -10.56
CA TRP A 203 20.41 -10.76 -10.97
C TRP A 203 20.34 -9.83 -9.78
N SER A 204 20.88 -8.63 -9.89
CA SER A 204 20.85 -7.66 -8.78
C SER A 204 19.52 -6.92 -8.72
N TYR A 205 19.21 -6.41 -7.52
CA TYR A 205 18.13 -5.46 -7.31
C TYR A 205 18.54 -4.40 -6.28
N TYR A 206 17.80 -3.29 -6.25
CA TYR A 206 17.94 -2.22 -5.26
C TYR A 206 16.77 -2.29 -4.28
N LEU A 207 17.08 -2.49 -3.00
CA LEU A 207 16.09 -2.45 -1.92
C LEU A 207 15.80 -1.00 -1.54
N ASN A 208 14.76 -0.41 -2.12
CA ASN A 208 14.38 0.98 -1.90
C ASN A 208 13.69 1.16 -0.54
N HIS A 209 12.90 0.15 -0.14
CA HIS A 209 12.26 0.06 1.17
C HIS A 209 12.04 -1.42 1.54
N ARG A 210 11.78 -1.72 2.82
CA ARG A 210 11.67 -3.09 3.36
C ARG A 210 10.75 -4.03 2.56
N ASN A 211 9.75 -3.44 1.90
CA ASN A 211 8.73 -4.11 1.11
C ASN A 211 8.76 -3.73 -0.38
N VAL A 212 9.67 -2.87 -0.82
CA VAL A 212 9.71 -2.34 -2.19
C VAL A 212 11.12 -2.39 -2.73
N TRP A 213 11.28 -3.07 -3.86
CA TRP A 213 12.56 -3.10 -4.57
C TRP A 213 12.37 -3.05 -6.08
N THR A 214 13.41 -2.57 -6.76
CA THR A 214 13.45 -2.53 -8.22
C THR A 214 14.66 -3.31 -8.72
N GLY A 215 14.50 -4.04 -9.82
CA GLY A 215 15.57 -4.86 -10.37
C GLY A 215 15.44 -5.04 -11.87
N GLN A 216 16.56 -5.27 -12.53
CA GLN A 216 16.59 -5.60 -13.94
C GLN A 216 16.90 -7.10 -14.09
N ASP A 217 16.17 -7.79 -14.98
CA ASP A 217 16.55 -9.17 -15.29
C ASP A 217 17.89 -9.19 -16.05
N GLY A 218 18.69 -10.23 -15.81
CA GLY A 218 19.93 -10.48 -16.54
C GLY A 218 19.73 -11.44 -17.72
N GLY A 219 18.52 -11.54 -18.25
CA GLY A 219 18.22 -12.27 -19.49
C GLY A 219 18.57 -11.43 -20.72
N THR A 220 18.16 -11.91 -21.89
CA THR A 220 18.36 -11.16 -23.15
C THR A 220 17.48 -9.93 -23.24
N GLU A 221 16.28 -9.98 -22.67
CA GLU A 221 15.31 -8.88 -22.76
C GLU A 221 15.60 -7.73 -21.78
N GLN A 222 16.27 -8.04 -20.65
CA GLN A 222 16.67 -7.09 -19.62
C GLN A 222 15.52 -6.21 -19.14
N LEU A 223 14.37 -6.83 -18.82
CA LEU A 223 13.18 -6.15 -18.34
C LEU A 223 13.45 -5.50 -16.98
N TYR A 224 12.86 -4.33 -16.78
CA TYR A 224 12.82 -3.63 -15.50
C TYR A 224 11.63 -4.13 -14.68
N ASN A 225 11.81 -4.33 -13.39
CA ASN A 225 10.82 -4.93 -12.52
C ASN A 225 10.64 -4.08 -11.28
N ALA A 226 9.39 -3.81 -10.92
CA ALA A 226 9.01 -3.38 -9.58
C ALA A 226 8.47 -4.56 -8.81
N PHE A 227 8.97 -4.73 -7.59
CA PHE A 227 8.61 -5.79 -6.67
C PHE A 227 8.06 -5.17 -5.39
N ILE A 228 6.82 -5.51 -5.04
CA ILE A 228 6.15 -4.96 -3.86
C ILE A 228 5.61 -6.11 -3.01
N ALA A 229 6.21 -6.33 -1.85
CA ALA A 229 5.78 -7.34 -0.89
C ALA A 229 4.66 -6.81 0.00
N ILE A 230 3.50 -7.45 -0.07
CA ILE A 230 2.33 -7.15 0.75
C ILE A 230 2.25 -8.18 1.89
N PRO A 231 2.34 -7.74 3.15
CA PRO A 231 2.24 -8.64 4.29
C PRO A 231 0.87 -9.28 4.43
N LYS A 232 0.86 -10.51 4.96
CA LYS A 232 -0.35 -11.22 5.35
C LYS A 232 -1.29 -10.35 6.18
N GLY A 233 -2.59 -10.49 5.91
CA GLY A 233 -3.66 -9.73 6.57
C GLY A 233 -4.08 -8.47 5.83
N ASN A 234 -3.23 -7.95 4.92
CA ASN A 234 -3.61 -6.85 4.02
C ASN A 234 -4.33 -7.37 2.76
N GLY A 235 -3.72 -8.35 2.07
CA GLY A 235 -4.19 -8.89 0.79
C GLY A 235 -4.07 -7.92 -0.38
N TRP A 236 -4.31 -8.42 -1.59
CA TRP A 236 -4.40 -7.64 -2.84
C TRP A 236 -5.55 -8.13 -3.71
N LYS A 237 -6.30 -7.21 -4.34
CA LYS A 237 -7.48 -7.52 -5.19
C LYS A 237 -8.53 -8.42 -4.52
N GLY A 238 -8.67 -8.32 -3.20
CA GLY A 238 -9.77 -8.93 -2.43
C GLY A 238 -9.64 -10.42 -2.15
N GLN A 239 -9.27 -11.24 -3.15
CA GLN A 239 -9.27 -12.70 -3.04
C GLN A 239 -7.97 -13.31 -2.48
N HIS A 240 -6.87 -12.54 -2.48
CA HIS A 240 -5.58 -12.99 -1.94
C HIS A 240 -5.38 -12.55 -0.48
N LYS A 241 -6.45 -12.32 0.27
CA LYS A 241 -6.34 -12.01 1.70
C LYS A 241 -5.71 -13.20 2.45
N ASP A 242 -5.05 -12.91 3.57
CA ASP A 242 -4.42 -13.89 4.47
C ASP A 242 -3.16 -14.62 3.96
N LYS A 243 -2.51 -14.09 2.92
CA LYS A 243 -1.19 -14.57 2.45
C LYS A 243 -0.18 -13.43 2.38
N ASP A 244 1.10 -13.78 2.52
CA ASP A 244 2.19 -12.91 2.08
C ASP A 244 2.24 -12.95 0.55
N ILE A 245 2.13 -11.79 -0.08
CA ILE A 245 2.06 -11.66 -1.54
C ILE A 245 3.24 -10.85 -2.03
N LEU A 246 3.75 -11.19 -3.20
CA LEU A 246 4.60 -10.32 -4.00
C LEU A 246 3.84 -9.86 -5.24
N LEU A 247 3.71 -8.55 -5.41
CA LEU A 247 3.30 -7.97 -6.68
C LEU A 247 4.54 -7.74 -7.54
N VAL A 248 4.45 -8.13 -8.82
CA VAL A 248 5.50 -7.90 -9.81
C VAL A 248 4.92 -7.14 -10.98
N ASN A 249 5.53 -6.00 -11.34
CA ASN A 249 5.20 -5.28 -12.57
C ASN A 249 6.47 -5.14 -13.42
N THR A 250 6.45 -5.75 -14.59
CA THR A 250 7.62 -5.87 -15.48
C THR A 250 7.46 -4.95 -16.67
N GLY A 251 8.47 -4.18 -17.04
CA GLY A 251 8.41 -3.26 -18.17
C GLY A 251 9.69 -3.20 -18.99
N LYS A 252 9.58 -2.60 -20.17
CA LYS A 252 10.71 -2.27 -21.04
C LYS A 252 10.44 -0.89 -21.64
N THR A 253 11.44 -0.02 -21.61
CA THR A 253 11.35 1.40 -21.99
C THR A 253 10.27 2.17 -21.23
N MET A 254 9.11 2.41 -21.83
CA MET A 254 7.93 3.03 -21.21
C MET A 254 6.70 2.13 -21.27
N THR A 255 6.82 0.88 -21.73
CA THR A 255 5.71 -0.07 -21.81
C THR A 255 5.81 -1.07 -20.67
N THR A 256 4.69 -1.34 -20.00
CA THR A 256 4.61 -2.30 -18.90
C THR A 256 3.79 -3.54 -19.28
N GLY A 257 4.10 -4.65 -18.65
CA GLY A 257 3.36 -5.90 -18.71
C GLY A 257 2.25 -5.96 -17.67
N ASP A 258 1.59 -7.11 -17.57
CA ASP A 258 0.57 -7.32 -16.54
C ASP A 258 1.18 -7.28 -15.13
N VAL A 259 0.36 -6.90 -14.16
CA VAL A 259 0.70 -7.06 -12.74
C VAL A 259 0.53 -8.53 -12.38
N ILE A 260 1.63 -9.15 -11.97
CA ILE A 260 1.66 -10.55 -11.54
C ILE A 260 1.52 -10.57 -10.02
N VAL A 261 0.61 -11.41 -9.54
CA VAL A 261 0.45 -11.70 -8.11
C VAL A 261 1.16 -13.02 -7.83
N CYS A 262 2.04 -13.03 -6.84
CA CYS A 262 2.76 -14.23 -6.42
C CYS A 262 2.51 -14.50 -4.93
N GLU A 263 2.29 -15.75 -4.56
CA GLU A 263 2.16 -16.18 -3.17
C GLU A 263 3.49 -16.65 -2.62
N LYS A 264 3.81 -16.28 -1.38
CA LYS A 264 4.98 -16.78 -0.68
C LYS A 264 4.87 -18.29 -0.46
N MET A 265 5.97 -19.01 -0.74
CA MET A 265 6.08 -20.46 -0.55
C MET A 265 6.61 -20.84 0.83
#